data_AF-A0A8S0FUW2-F1
#
_entry.id   AF-A0A8S0FUW2-F1
#
_cell.length_a   1.000
_cell.length_b   1.000
_cell.length_c   1.000
_cell.angle_alpha   90.00
_cell.angle_beta   90.00
_cell.angle_gamma   90.00
#
_symmetry.space_group_name_H-M   'P 1'
#
loop_
_entity.id
_entity.type
_entity.pdbx_description
1 polymer ?
#
loop_
_entity_poly.entity_id
_entity_poly.type
_entity_poly.pdbx_seq_one_letter_code
_entity_poly.pdbx_strand_id
1 'polypeptide(L)'
;MDKEQLIDRKAVATVISNVGEGAFYDGVLRIVRTEDGSAWTGVPVSAWIGGIWYRKDVLAKAGLEEPKNWQQLLDVAQKLNDPANKKYGIALPTAESVLTEQSFSQFALSNQANVFNAEGKITLDTPEMMQALTYYRNLAANTMPGSNDIMEVKDAFMNGTAPLGAQYRDGDLLHLYPSGCD
;
A
#
# COMPACT_ATOMS: atom_id res chain seq x y z
N MET A 1 29.62 12.96 4.87
CA MET A 1 29.86 12.55 3.48
C MET A 1 28.52 12.58 2.80
N ASP A 2 28.34 13.46 1.82
CA ASP A 2 27.09 13.57 1.08
C ASP A 2 26.90 12.26 0.28
N LYS A 3 25.79 11.56 0.54
CA LYS A 3 25.49 10.25 -0.07
C LYS A 3 25.36 10.36 -1.59
N GLU A 4 25.06 11.55 -2.10
CA GLU A 4 24.87 11.78 -3.53
C GLU A 4 26.18 11.89 -4.31
N GLN A 5 27.32 12.08 -3.64
CA GLN A 5 28.64 12.15 -4.30
C GLN A 5 29.11 10.81 -4.89
N LEU A 6 28.50 9.69 -4.49
CA LEU A 6 28.83 8.35 -4.98
C LEU A 6 27.99 7.94 -6.20
N ILE A 7 27.03 8.77 -6.62
CA ILE A 7 26.10 8.46 -7.72
C ILE A 7 26.69 8.97 -9.03
N ASP A 8 26.83 8.08 -10.03
CA ASP A 8 27.13 8.49 -11.40
C ASP A 8 25.88 9.07 -12.07
N ARG A 9 25.61 10.34 -11.78
CA ARG A 9 24.46 11.08 -12.33
C ARG A 9 24.47 11.15 -13.86
N LYS A 10 25.65 11.07 -14.49
CA LYS A 10 25.78 11.08 -15.94
C LYS A 10 25.29 9.76 -16.55
N ALA A 11 25.65 8.63 -15.94
CA ALA A 11 25.13 7.33 -16.33
C ALA A 11 23.61 7.26 -16.16
N VAL A 12 23.09 7.73 -15.01
CA VAL A 12 21.63 7.81 -14.76
C VAL A 12 20.92 8.65 -15.82
N ALA A 13 21.41 9.87 -16.08
CA ALA A 13 20.83 10.75 -17.10
C ALA A 13 20.89 10.14 -18.51
N THR A 14 21.95 9.40 -18.83
CA THR A 14 22.08 8.70 -20.12
C THR A 14 21.00 7.65 -20.29
N VAL A 15 20.74 6.83 -19.26
CA VAL A 15 19.68 5.82 -19.31
C VAL A 15 18.31 6.46 -19.42
N ILE A 16 18.00 7.46 -18.59
CA ILE A 16 16.71 8.17 -18.62
C ILE A 16 16.50 8.83 -19.98
N SER A 17 17.52 9.49 -20.55
CA SER A 17 17.42 10.13 -21.86
C SER A 17 17.24 9.12 -23.00
N ASN A 18 17.88 7.94 -22.91
CA ASN A 18 17.74 6.89 -23.94
C ASN A 18 16.35 6.25 -23.91
N VAL A 19 15.77 6.07 -22.72
CA VAL A 19 14.41 5.53 -22.53
C VAL A 19 13.35 6.60 -22.85
N GLY A 20 13.67 7.87 -22.59
CA GLY A 20 12.78 9.02 -22.72
C GLY A 20 11.99 9.27 -21.44
N GLU A 21 11.97 10.52 -20.95
CA GLU A 21 11.28 10.88 -19.71
C GLU A 21 9.79 10.54 -19.73
N GLY A 22 9.13 10.68 -20.89
CA GLY A 22 7.71 10.36 -21.06
C GLY A 22 7.37 8.86 -20.99
N ALA A 23 8.36 7.98 -20.91
CA ALA A 23 8.14 6.56 -20.66
C ALA A 23 7.94 6.26 -19.15
N PHE A 24 8.22 7.22 -18.27
CA PHE A 24 8.02 7.11 -16.84
C PHE A 24 6.77 7.87 -16.41
N TYR A 25 6.08 7.38 -15.38
CA TYR A 25 5.08 8.20 -14.68
C TYR A 25 5.76 9.39 -14.01
N ASP A 26 5.25 10.61 -14.23
CA ASP A 26 5.82 11.85 -13.69
C ASP A 26 6.09 11.78 -12.17
N GLY A 27 5.14 11.20 -11.43
CA GLY A 27 5.25 11.03 -9.98
C GLY A 27 6.44 10.15 -9.57
N VAL A 28 6.74 9.11 -10.35
CA VAL A 28 7.83 8.16 -10.10
C VAL A 28 9.17 8.80 -10.44
N LEU A 29 9.27 9.46 -11.59
CA LEU A 29 10.51 10.12 -12.01
C LEU A 29 10.86 11.29 -11.07
N ARG A 30 9.86 11.96 -10.48
CA ARG A 30 10.05 13.02 -9.50
C ARG A 30 10.69 12.53 -8.20
N ILE A 31 10.40 11.30 -7.75
CA ILE A 31 10.96 10.75 -6.49
C ILE A 31 12.49 10.63 -6.55
N VAL A 32 13.02 10.35 -7.73
CA VAL A 32 14.47 10.17 -7.96
C VAL A 32 15.13 11.44 -8.48
N ARG A 33 14.47 12.60 -8.45
CA ARG A 33 15.13 13.89 -8.75
C ARG A 33 15.90 14.38 -7.53
N THR A 34 17.00 15.08 -7.78
CA THR A 34 17.71 15.84 -6.75
C THR A 34 16.79 16.94 -6.18
N GLU A 35 17.05 17.39 -4.95
CA GLU A 35 16.23 18.42 -4.29
C GLU A 35 16.16 19.74 -5.08
N ASP A 36 17.23 20.08 -5.80
CA ASP A 36 17.32 21.25 -6.68
C ASP A 36 16.65 21.02 -8.07
N GLY A 37 16.17 19.81 -8.33
CA GLY A 37 15.53 19.39 -9.58
C GLY A 37 16.46 19.31 -10.80
N SER A 38 17.78 19.50 -10.63
CA SER A 38 18.74 19.63 -11.74
C SER A 38 19.22 18.30 -12.32
N ALA A 39 19.07 17.20 -11.57
CA ALA A 39 19.52 15.87 -11.97
C ALA A 39 18.63 14.76 -11.39
N TRP A 40 18.96 13.52 -11.75
CA TRP A 40 18.37 12.32 -11.16
C TRP A 40 19.41 11.53 -10.36
N THR A 41 18.97 10.93 -9.26
CA THR A 41 19.77 10.10 -8.36
C THR A 41 19.61 8.61 -8.62
N GLY A 42 18.68 8.22 -9.50
CA GLY A 42 18.47 6.83 -9.90
C GLY A 42 17.57 6.67 -11.12
N VAL A 43 17.53 5.47 -11.68
CA VAL A 43 16.63 5.09 -12.78
C VAL A 43 15.49 4.26 -12.19
N PRO A 44 14.22 4.66 -12.35
CA PRO A 44 13.10 3.83 -11.91
C PRO A 44 13.06 2.52 -12.71
N VAL A 45 13.04 1.38 -12.02
CA VAL A 45 12.99 0.05 -12.66
C VAL A 45 11.66 -0.65 -12.40
N SER A 46 11.14 -0.54 -11.17
CA SER A 46 9.87 -1.13 -10.76
C SER A 46 9.22 -0.25 -9.70
N ALA A 47 7.90 -0.25 -9.64
CA ALA A 47 7.12 0.43 -8.60
C ALA A 47 6.09 -0.52 -7.99
N TRP A 48 5.91 -0.39 -6.68
CA TRP A 48 4.94 -1.17 -5.93
C TRP A 48 3.76 -0.29 -5.57
N ILE A 49 2.57 -0.67 -6.04
CA ILE A 49 1.34 0.05 -5.73
C ILE A 49 0.72 -0.59 -4.49
N GLY A 50 0.69 0.18 -3.40
CA GLY A 50 -0.02 -0.18 -2.18
C GLY A 50 -1.50 0.10 -2.31
N GLY A 51 -2.34 -0.83 -1.84
CA GLY A 51 -3.79 -0.63 -1.83
C GLY A 51 -4.53 -1.73 -1.10
N ILE A 52 -5.85 -1.58 -1.05
CA ILE A 52 -6.77 -2.62 -0.59
C ILE A 52 -7.20 -3.45 -1.79
N TRP A 53 -6.77 -4.70 -1.81
CA TRP A 53 -7.17 -5.68 -2.81
C TRP A 53 -8.37 -6.46 -2.29
N TYR A 54 -9.28 -6.84 -3.19
CA TYR A 54 -10.48 -7.56 -2.81
C TYR A 54 -10.91 -8.60 -3.85
N ARG A 55 -11.66 -9.60 -3.38
CA ARG A 55 -12.22 -10.69 -4.20
C ARG A 55 -13.62 -10.34 -4.70
N LYS A 56 -13.71 -9.91 -5.98
CA LYS A 56 -14.98 -9.55 -6.65
C LYS A 56 -16.04 -10.64 -6.55
N ASP A 57 -15.65 -11.90 -6.71
CA ASP A 57 -16.55 -13.04 -6.64
C ASP A 57 -17.13 -13.26 -5.23
N VAL A 58 -16.35 -12.98 -4.19
CA VAL A 58 -16.82 -13.09 -2.79
C VAL A 58 -17.81 -11.98 -2.46
N LEU A 59 -17.50 -10.74 -2.86
CA LEU A 59 -18.43 -9.60 -2.70
C LEU A 59 -19.76 -9.86 -3.42
N ALA A 60 -19.71 -10.29 -4.69
CA ALA A 60 -20.91 -10.58 -5.47
C ALA A 60 -21.76 -11.69 -4.82
N LYS A 61 -21.14 -12.79 -4.35
CA LYS A 61 -21.85 -13.87 -3.64
C LYS A 61 -22.50 -13.40 -2.33
N ALA A 62 -21.91 -12.43 -1.65
CA ALA A 62 -22.43 -11.83 -0.42
C ALA A 62 -23.43 -10.68 -0.67
N GLY A 63 -23.71 -10.32 -1.93
CA GLY A 63 -24.55 -9.17 -2.29
C GLY A 63 -23.94 -7.84 -1.83
N LEU A 64 -22.61 -7.73 -1.88
CA LEU A 64 -21.84 -6.56 -1.48
C LEU A 64 -21.25 -5.85 -2.71
N GLU A 65 -21.22 -4.52 -2.66
CA GLU A 65 -20.54 -3.70 -3.65
C GLU A 65 -19.07 -3.46 -3.27
N GLU A 66 -18.26 -3.06 -4.26
CA GLU A 66 -16.90 -2.59 -4.03
C GLU A 66 -16.89 -1.39 -3.06
N PRO A 67 -16.06 -1.43 -1.99
CA PRO A 67 -15.96 -0.33 -1.06
C PRO A 67 -15.20 0.85 -1.69
N LYS A 68 -15.79 2.04 -1.64
CA LYS A 68 -15.24 3.28 -2.22
C LYS A 68 -14.75 4.28 -1.16
N ASN A 69 -14.98 3.98 0.11
CA ASN A 69 -14.56 4.81 1.23
C ASN A 69 -14.31 3.95 2.48
N TRP A 70 -13.78 4.58 3.52
CA TRP A 70 -13.41 3.93 4.78
C TRP A 70 -14.57 3.23 5.47
N GLN A 71 -15.74 3.86 5.52
CA GLN A 71 -16.90 3.27 6.18
C GLN A 71 -17.34 2.00 5.45
N GLN A 72 -17.48 2.07 4.12
CA GLN A 72 -17.84 0.92 3.30
C GLN A 72 -16.80 -0.21 3.41
N LEU A 73 -15.51 0.12 3.47
CA LEU A 73 -14.46 -0.87 3.67
C LEU A 73 -14.61 -1.59 5.01
N LEU A 74 -14.87 -0.84 6.09
CA LEU A 74 -15.09 -1.41 7.42
C LEU A 74 -16.36 -2.28 7.45
N ASP A 75 -17.46 -1.80 6.87
CA ASP A 75 -18.73 -2.53 6.81
C ASP A 75 -18.59 -3.86 6.05
N VAL A 76 -17.90 -3.84 4.92
CA VAL A 76 -17.59 -5.04 4.13
C VAL A 76 -16.71 -5.99 4.94
N ALA A 77 -15.65 -5.49 5.57
CA ALA A 77 -14.78 -6.32 6.40
C ALA A 77 -15.56 -6.97 7.55
N GLN A 78 -16.38 -6.22 8.27
CA GLN A 78 -17.22 -6.74 9.34
C GLN A 78 -18.21 -7.80 8.85
N LYS A 79 -18.87 -7.57 7.72
CA LYS A 79 -19.87 -8.50 7.18
C LYS A 79 -19.26 -9.80 6.66
N LEU A 80 -18.00 -9.79 6.23
CA LEU A 80 -17.28 -10.97 5.76
C LEU A 80 -16.44 -11.65 6.86
N ASN A 81 -16.41 -11.08 8.06
CA ASN A 81 -15.66 -11.63 9.19
C ASN A 81 -16.45 -12.73 9.89
N ASP A 82 -15.92 -13.95 9.88
CA ASP A 82 -16.50 -15.13 10.53
C ASP A 82 -15.37 -15.94 11.21
N PRO A 83 -14.84 -15.43 12.33
CA PRO A 83 -13.70 -16.03 13.00
C PRO A 83 -13.98 -17.44 13.53
N ALA A 84 -15.25 -17.80 13.78
CA ALA A 84 -15.64 -19.15 14.20
C ALA A 84 -15.32 -20.20 13.14
N ASN A 85 -15.39 -19.83 11.86
CA ASN A 85 -15.03 -20.68 10.73
C ASN A 85 -13.65 -20.35 10.14
N LYS A 86 -12.80 -19.63 10.90
CA LYS A 86 -11.46 -19.18 10.45
C LYS A 86 -11.53 -18.38 9.15
N LYS A 87 -12.54 -17.53 9.00
CA LYS A 87 -12.66 -16.56 7.89
C LYS A 87 -12.60 -15.15 8.46
N TYR A 88 -11.78 -14.31 7.85
CA TYR A 88 -11.54 -12.96 8.34
C TYR A 88 -11.96 -11.96 7.29
N GLY A 89 -12.48 -10.81 7.72
CA GLY A 89 -12.97 -9.79 6.80
C GLY A 89 -11.89 -9.22 5.91
N ILE A 90 -10.70 -8.99 6.47
CA ILE A 90 -9.58 -8.37 5.79
C ILE A 90 -8.25 -8.88 6.34
N ALA A 91 -7.28 -9.15 5.47
CA ALA A 91 -5.90 -9.35 5.86
C ALA A 91 -5.22 -7.98 6.03
N LEU A 92 -5.13 -7.51 7.27
CA LEU A 92 -4.49 -6.25 7.63
C LEU A 92 -3.22 -6.52 8.47
N PRO A 93 -2.08 -5.87 8.16
CA PRO A 93 -0.85 -6.03 8.92
C PRO A 93 -0.97 -5.37 10.29
N THR A 94 -0.52 -6.08 11.32
CA THR A 94 -0.60 -5.67 12.73
C THR A 94 0.70 -5.93 13.49
N ALA A 95 1.69 -6.56 12.85
CA ALA A 95 3.02 -6.77 13.42
C ALA A 95 3.75 -5.44 13.62
N GLU A 96 4.73 -5.41 14.53
CA GLU A 96 5.71 -4.32 14.56
C GLU A 96 6.65 -4.46 13.36
N SER A 97 6.23 -3.93 12.20
CA SER A 97 6.96 -4.06 10.95
C SER A 97 6.77 -2.85 10.03
N VAL A 98 7.66 -2.76 9.04
CA VAL A 98 7.61 -1.72 7.99
C VAL A 98 6.32 -1.83 7.17
N LEU A 99 5.74 -3.02 7.02
CA LEU A 99 4.47 -3.16 6.30
C LEU A 99 3.32 -2.51 7.08
N THR A 100 3.28 -2.70 8.40
CA THR A 100 2.26 -2.07 9.27
C THR A 100 2.40 -0.56 9.26
N GLU A 101 3.63 -0.04 9.40
CA GLU A 101 3.89 1.40 9.33
C GLU A 101 3.42 1.98 8.00
N GLN A 102 3.86 1.42 6.87
CA GLN A 102 3.46 1.93 5.57
C GLN A 102 1.95 1.83 5.32
N SER A 103 1.32 0.72 5.74
CA SER A 103 -0.14 0.54 5.60
C SER A 103 -0.90 1.57 6.41
N PHE A 104 -0.51 1.80 7.67
CA PHE A 104 -1.09 2.82 8.52
C PHE A 104 -0.88 4.23 7.96
N SER A 105 0.33 4.53 7.49
CA SER A 105 0.69 5.84 6.94
C SER A 105 -0.18 6.21 5.73
N GLN A 106 -0.61 5.25 4.89
CA GLN A 106 -1.58 5.52 3.81
C GLN A 106 -2.97 5.93 4.33
N PHE A 107 -3.45 5.33 5.43
CA PHE A 107 -4.69 5.77 6.07
C PHE A 107 -4.51 7.15 6.72
N ALA A 108 -3.41 7.40 7.42
CA ALA A 108 -3.13 8.72 7.98
C ALA A 108 -3.13 9.81 6.88
N LEU A 109 -2.38 9.60 5.80
CA LEU A 109 -2.26 10.54 4.69
C LEU A 109 -3.60 10.81 3.99
N SER A 110 -4.44 9.78 3.81
CA SER A 110 -5.78 9.97 3.23
C SER A 110 -6.75 10.70 4.17
N ASN A 111 -6.43 10.82 5.46
CA ASN A 111 -7.10 11.69 6.42
C ASN A 111 -6.35 13.00 6.71
N GLN A 112 -5.47 13.43 5.80
CA GLN A 112 -4.65 14.65 5.96
C GLN A 112 -3.75 14.65 7.21
N ALA A 113 -3.43 13.48 7.75
CA ALA A 113 -2.52 13.32 8.88
C ALA A 113 -1.15 12.80 8.40
N ASN A 114 -0.09 13.30 9.02
CA ASN A 114 1.27 12.85 8.78
C ASN A 114 2.11 13.03 10.05
N VAL A 115 3.24 12.31 10.17
CA VAL A 115 4.14 12.43 11.33
C VAL A 115 4.81 13.80 11.38
N PHE A 116 5.14 14.35 10.21
CA PHE A 116 5.70 15.69 10.06
C PHE A 116 4.84 16.53 9.12
N ASN A 117 4.71 17.81 9.44
CA ASN A 117 4.12 18.79 8.53
C ASN A 117 5.16 19.35 7.54
N ALA A 118 4.74 20.24 6.66
CA ALA A 118 5.60 20.84 5.62
C ALA A 118 6.78 21.64 6.19
N GLU A 119 6.67 22.14 7.42
CA GLU A 119 7.76 22.85 8.11
C GLU A 119 8.68 21.91 8.91
N GLY A 120 8.49 20.59 8.81
CA GLY A 120 9.26 19.59 9.54
C GLY A 120 8.91 19.47 11.03
N LYS A 121 7.79 20.04 11.48
CA LYS A 121 7.31 19.91 12.86
C LYS A 121 6.57 18.59 13.05
N ILE A 122 6.72 17.99 14.23
CA ILE A 122 6.03 16.76 14.62
C ILE A 122 4.54 17.03 14.81
N THR A 123 3.70 16.24 14.14
CA THR A 123 2.22 16.33 14.15
C THR A 123 1.55 15.00 14.47
N LEU A 124 2.17 14.19 15.34
CA LEU A 124 1.64 12.88 15.72
C LEU A 124 0.39 12.97 16.62
N ASP A 125 0.27 14.02 17.42
CA ASP A 125 -0.86 14.23 18.35
C ASP A 125 -1.86 15.23 17.77
N THR A 126 -2.59 14.82 16.73
CA THR A 126 -3.65 15.61 16.11
C THR A 126 -4.97 14.83 16.08
N PRO A 127 -6.12 15.52 16.04
CA PRO A 127 -7.43 14.87 15.87
C PRO A 127 -7.48 13.93 14.65
N GLU A 128 -6.87 14.33 13.55
CA GLU A 128 -6.85 13.59 12.29
C GLU A 128 -6.01 12.30 12.41
N MET A 129 -4.87 12.36 13.11
CA MET A 129 -4.04 11.18 13.39
C MET A 129 -4.78 10.21 14.33
N MET A 130 -5.46 10.74 15.36
CA MET A 130 -6.26 9.94 16.28
C MET A 130 -7.43 9.24 15.58
N GLN A 131 -8.10 9.92 14.64
CA GLN A 131 -9.15 9.34 13.81
C GLN A 131 -8.62 8.20 12.94
N ALA A 132 -7.48 8.40 12.25
CA ALA A 132 -6.86 7.36 11.43
C ALA A 132 -6.44 6.15 12.27
N LEU A 133 -5.84 6.36 13.44
CA LEU A 133 -5.46 5.28 14.35
C LEU A 133 -6.67 4.52 14.90
N THR A 134 -7.73 5.23 15.26
CA THR A 134 -8.99 4.63 15.73
C THR A 134 -9.62 3.79 14.62
N TYR A 135 -9.65 4.31 13.39
CA TYR A 135 -10.16 3.59 12.24
C TYR A 135 -9.32 2.32 11.95
N TYR A 136 -8.00 2.44 11.92
CA TYR A 136 -7.10 1.31 11.68
C TYR A 136 -7.29 0.21 12.73
N ARG A 137 -7.46 0.58 14.01
CA ARG A 137 -7.78 -0.36 15.09
C ARG A 137 -9.12 -1.08 14.86
N ASN A 138 -10.16 -0.34 14.47
CA ASN A 138 -11.47 -0.93 14.20
C ASN A 138 -11.44 -1.88 13.00
N LEU A 139 -10.66 -1.54 11.97
CA LEU A 139 -10.45 -2.40 10.81
C LEU A 139 -9.66 -3.66 11.19
N ALA A 140 -8.60 -3.50 12.00
CA ALA A 140 -7.76 -4.59 12.51
C ALA A 140 -8.55 -5.61 13.36
N ALA A 141 -9.66 -5.22 13.99
CA ALA A 141 -10.53 -6.16 14.69
C ALA A 141 -11.18 -7.22 13.76
N ASN A 142 -11.10 -7.02 12.44
CA ASN A 142 -11.60 -7.93 11.41
C ASN A 142 -10.49 -8.70 10.67
N THR A 143 -9.25 -8.64 11.17
CA THR A 143 -8.11 -9.42 10.66
C THR A 143 -7.91 -10.71 11.44
N MET A 144 -6.96 -11.52 10.99
CA MET A 144 -6.55 -12.73 11.68
C MET A 144 -6.00 -12.39 13.09
N PRO A 145 -6.23 -13.27 14.09
CA PRO A 145 -5.69 -13.06 15.43
C PRO A 145 -4.16 -13.10 15.43
N GLY A 146 -3.56 -12.31 16.32
CA GLY A 146 -2.11 -12.27 16.52
C GLY A 146 -1.40 -11.19 15.69
N SER A 147 -0.11 -11.43 15.45
CA SER A 147 0.78 -10.52 14.73
C SER A 147 0.79 -10.90 13.26
N ASN A 148 0.26 -10.03 12.41
CA ASN A 148 0.19 -10.26 10.97
C ASN A 148 1.26 -9.41 10.28
N ASP A 149 2.24 -10.05 9.65
CA ASP A 149 3.25 -9.39 8.84
C ASP A 149 3.05 -9.77 7.36
N ILE A 150 4.06 -9.48 6.52
CA ILE A 150 4.03 -9.68 5.07
C ILE A 150 3.53 -11.08 4.68
N MET A 151 4.02 -12.14 5.34
CA MET A 151 3.69 -13.51 4.99
C MET A 151 2.24 -13.86 5.36
N GLU A 152 1.80 -13.53 6.58
CA GLU A 152 0.44 -13.83 7.05
C GLU A 152 -0.60 -13.10 6.20
N VAL A 153 -0.37 -11.81 5.93
CA VAL A 153 -1.28 -11.00 5.12
C VAL A 153 -1.39 -11.54 3.69
N LYS A 154 -0.25 -11.89 3.08
CA LYS A 154 -0.21 -12.47 1.74
C LYS A 154 -0.91 -13.83 1.71
N ASP A 155 -0.57 -14.73 2.61
CA ASP A 155 -1.10 -16.10 2.62
C ASP A 155 -2.61 -16.10 2.85
N ALA A 156 -3.12 -15.30 3.78
CA ALA A 156 -4.54 -15.22 4.08
C ALA A 156 -5.37 -14.71 2.91
N PHE A 157 -4.84 -13.75 2.15
CA PHE A 157 -5.48 -13.28 0.93
C PHE A 157 -5.41 -14.33 -0.18
N MET A 158 -4.23 -14.94 -0.39
CA MET A 158 -4.00 -15.91 -1.46
C MET A 158 -4.79 -17.21 -1.26
N ASN A 159 -4.91 -17.69 -0.02
CA ASN A 159 -5.65 -18.91 0.30
C ASN A 159 -7.16 -18.67 0.51
N GLY A 160 -7.64 -17.42 0.41
CA GLY A 160 -9.05 -17.06 0.57
C GLY A 160 -9.58 -17.17 2.00
N THR A 161 -8.71 -17.10 3.00
CA THR A 161 -9.09 -16.93 4.41
C THR A 161 -9.58 -15.51 4.67
N ALA A 162 -9.00 -14.52 3.97
CA ALA A 162 -9.49 -13.15 3.95
C ALA A 162 -9.79 -12.69 2.50
N PRO A 163 -11.01 -12.21 2.20
CA PRO A 163 -11.37 -11.76 0.85
C PRO A 163 -10.89 -10.35 0.53
N LEU A 164 -10.51 -9.56 1.53
CA LEU A 164 -9.82 -8.27 1.38
C LEU A 164 -8.39 -8.37 1.93
N GLY A 165 -7.47 -7.54 1.46
CA GLY A 165 -6.12 -7.47 2.03
C GLY A 165 -5.37 -6.19 1.68
N ALA A 166 -4.70 -5.60 2.66
CA ALA A 166 -3.78 -4.48 2.48
C ALA A 166 -2.43 -5.02 1.99
N GLN A 167 -2.13 -4.83 0.71
CA GLN A 167 -0.93 -5.39 0.09
C GLN A 167 -0.33 -4.43 -0.93
N TYR A 168 0.98 -4.58 -1.11
CA TYR A 168 1.71 -4.03 -2.24
C TYR A 168 1.72 -5.06 -3.37
N ARG A 169 1.43 -4.63 -4.59
CA ARG A 169 1.67 -5.44 -5.78
C ARG A 169 2.63 -4.71 -6.71
N ASP A 170 3.52 -5.48 -7.33
CA ASP A 170 4.31 -5.00 -8.46
C ASP A 170 3.38 -4.45 -9.54
N GLY A 171 3.63 -3.22 -9.99
CA GLY A 171 2.93 -2.62 -11.12
C GLY A 171 3.05 -3.42 -12.42
N ASP A 172 4.04 -4.32 -12.50
CA ASP A 172 4.36 -5.11 -13.70
C ASP A 172 3.75 -6.53 -13.72
N LEU A 173 3.10 -6.98 -12.64
CA LEU A 173 2.49 -8.33 -12.59
C LEU A 173 1.08 -8.41 -13.20
N LEU A 174 0.50 -7.30 -13.65
CA LEU A 174 -0.77 -7.31 -14.41
C LEU A 174 -0.65 -7.94 -15.80
N HIS A 175 0.57 -8.32 -16.24
CA HIS A 175 0.83 -9.00 -17.51
C HIS A 175 1.40 -10.43 -17.42
N LEU A 176 1.56 -11.01 -16.23
CA LEU A 176 2.01 -12.41 -16.10
C LEU A 176 1.02 -13.20 -15.26
N TYR A 177 -0.07 -13.63 -15.91
CA TYR A 177 -0.69 -14.96 -15.86
C TYR A 177 -2.04 -14.87 -16.59
N PRO A 178 -2.08 -14.93 -17.95
CA PRO A 178 -3.30 -15.37 -18.60
C PRO A 178 -3.59 -16.79 -18.13
N SER A 179 -4.71 -16.95 -17.45
CA SER A 179 -5.27 -18.26 -17.12
C SER A 179 -5.84 -18.85 -18.41
N GLY A 180 -5.22 -19.92 -18.92
CA GLY A 180 -5.70 -20.78 -20.01
C GLY A 180 -4.54 -21.68 -20.45
N CYS A 181 -4.44 -22.93 -19.99
CA CYS A 181 -5.15 -24.10 -20.54
C CYS A 181 -4.99 -24.19 -22.07
N ASP A 182 -3.94 -24.90 -22.50
CA ASP A 182 -4.02 -25.90 -23.57
C ASP A 182 -4.00 -27.29 -22.93
#